data_AF-A0A3D9HHC3-F1
#
_entry.id   AF-A0A3D9HHC3-F1
#
_cell.length_a   1.000
_cell.length_b   1.000
_cell.length_c   1.000
_cell.angle_alpha   90.00
_cell.angle_beta   90.00
_cell.angle_gamma   90.00
#
_symmetry.space_group_name_H-M   'P 1'
#
loop_
_entity.id
_entity.type
_entity.pdbx_description
1 polymer ?
#
loop_
_entity_poly.entity_id
_entity_poly.type
_entity_poly.pdbx_seq_one_letter_code
_entity_poly.pdbx_strand_id
1 'polypeptide(L)'
;MLQDIKIEPITVKQLEEMRELADSYESLFSKRSKLYTDMGLKNQVLEERDFKHYILGHYTFLSRPVIIINNEIFIGNSKKTIEAVKAKINK
;
A
#
# COMPACT_ATOMS: atom_id res chain seq x y z
N MET A 1 10.47 12.49 0.61
CA MET A 1 11.30 11.64 -0.26
C MET A 1 10.37 10.87 -1.20
N LEU A 2 10.75 10.66 -2.46
CA LEU A 2 9.99 9.84 -3.42
C LEU A 2 10.76 8.53 -3.65
N GLN A 3 10.09 7.40 -3.50
CA GLN A 3 10.65 6.08 -3.78
C GLN A 3 9.89 5.45 -4.95
N ASP A 4 10.60 5.04 -6.01
CA ASP A 4 10.02 4.24 -7.07
C ASP A 4 10.19 2.75 -6.76
N ILE A 5 9.15 2.13 -6.21
CA ILE A 5 9.16 0.73 -5.81
C ILE A 5 9.33 -0.29 -6.95
N LYS A 6 9.26 0.16 -8.22
CA LYS A 6 9.59 -0.69 -9.37
C LYS A 6 11.10 -0.85 -9.56
N ILE A 7 11.87 0.16 -9.15
CA ILE A 7 13.32 0.22 -9.30
C ILE A 7 13.99 -0.11 -7.95
N GLU A 8 13.45 0.43 -6.87
CA GLU A 8 13.92 0.27 -5.49
C GLU A 8 12.83 -0.42 -4.65
N PRO A 9 12.80 -1.75 -4.59
CA PRO A 9 11.77 -2.51 -3.90
C PRO A 9 11.60 -2.08 -2.43
N ILE A 10 10.37 -2.21 -1.94
CA ILE A 10 10.07 -1.94 -0.53
C ILE A 10 10.78 -2.96 0.36
N THR A 11 11.40 -2.47 1.44
CA THR A 11 12.01 -3.35 2.45
C THR A 11 10.97 -3.82 3.47
N VAL A 12 11.27 -4.92 4.16
CA VAL A 12 10.42 -5.44 5.25
C VAL A 12 10.16 -4.38 6.31
N LYS A 13 11.21 -3.65 6.71
CA LYS A 13 11.13 -2.59 7.71
C LYS A 13 10.20 -1.46 7.27
N GLN A 14 10.32 -0.99 6.03
CA GLN A 14 9.42 0.05 5.50
C GLN A 14 7.96 -0.43 5.46
N LEU A 15 7.73 -1.68 5.08
CA LEU A 15 6.39 -2.24 5.05
C LEU A 15 5.79 -2.37 6.46
N GLU A 16 6.61 -2.71 7.46
CA GLU A 16 6.20 -2.73 8.87
C GLU A 16 5.85 -1.34 9.38
N GLU A 17 6.67 -0.33 9.10
CA GLU A 17 6.37 1.08 9.43
C GLU A 17 5.07 1.55 8.77
N MET A 18 4.82 1.19 7.50
CA MET A 18 3.56 1.51 6.83
C MET A 18 2.35 0.84 7.51
N ARG A 19 2.49 -0.41 7.95
CA ARG A 19 1.42 -1.16 8.64
C ARG A 19 1.11 -0.58 10.01
N GLU A 20 2.10 -0.07 10.73
CA GLU A 20 1.86 0.66 11.98
C GLU A 20 0.97 1.88 11.77
N LEU A 21 1.06 2.54 10.60
CA LEU A 21 0.25 3.71 10.25
C LEU A 21 -1.10 3.36 9.61
N ALA A 22 -1.22 2.22 8.90
CA ALA A 22 -2.36 1.84 8.06
C ALA A 22 -3.31 0.80 8.69
N ASP A 23 -3.09 0.47 9.96
CA ASP A 23 -3.73 -0.59 10.76
C ASP A 23 -3.44 -2.03 10.31
N SER A 24 -3.38 -2.32 9.00
CA SER A 24 -3.14 -3.66 8.45
C SER A 24 -2.40 -3.65 7.11
N TYR A 25 -1.80 -4.79 6.75
CA TYR A 25 -1.26 -5.05 5.42
C TYR A 25 -2.35 -5.14 4.36
N GLU A 26 -3.57 -5.59 4.72
CA GLU A 26 -4.71 -5.58 3.80
C GLU A 26 -5.03 -4.16 3.32
N SER A 27 -5.00 -3.16 4.21
CA SER A 27 -5.21 -1.74 3.86
C SER A 27 -4.19 -1.22 2.85
N LEU A 28 -2.96 -1.76 2.89
CA LEU A 28 -1.87 -1.44 1.96
C LEU A 28 -1.97 -2.24 0.66
N PHE A 29 -2.80 -3.28 0.60
CA PHE A 29 -2.83 -4.23 -0.51
C PHE A 29 -3.70 -3.77 -1.69
N SER A 30 -3.21 -3.97 -2.91
CA SER A 30 -3.89 -3.62 -4.15
C SER A 30 -4.63 -4.81 -4.76
N LYS A 31 -5.94 -4.87 -4.50
CA LYS A 31 -6.89 -5.81 -5.13
C LYS A 31 -7.21 -5.48 -6.59
N ARG A 32 -6.61 -4.41 -7.15
CA ARG A 32 -6.84 -3.95 -8.54
C ARG A 32 -5.74 -4.36 -9.50
N SER A 33 -4.67 -4.99 -9.00
CA SER A 33 -3.55 -5.39 -9.85
C SER A 33 -3.96 -6.49 -10.83
N LYS A 34 -3.35 -6.50 -12.02
CA LYS A 34 -3.53 -7.59 -12.98
C LYS A 34 -3.14 -8.94 -12.35
N LEU A 35 -2.02 -8.96 -11.63
CA LEU A 35 -1.50 -10.15 -10.96
C LEU A 35 -2.46 -10.71 -9.90
N TYR A 36 -3.21 -9.87 -9.18
CA TYR A 36 -4.27 -10.31 -8.26
C TYR A 36 -5.37 -11.12 -8.98
N THR A 37 -5.73 -10.68 -10.19
CA THR A 37 -6.72 -11.40 -11.02
C THR A 37 -6.12 -12.66 -11.63
N ASP A 38 -4.93 -12.57 -12.22
CA ASP A 38 -4.25 -13.67 -12.90
C ASP A 38 -3.96 -14.84 -11.94
N MET A 39 -3.63 -14.54 -10.68
CA MET A 39 -3.39 -15.54 -9.63
C MET A 39 -4.69 -16.05 -8.96
N GLY A 40 -5.86 -15.54 -9.37
CA GLY A 40 -7.15 -15.97 -8.81
C GLY A 40 -7.36 -15.61 -7.34
N LEU A 41 -6.63 -14.63 -6.81
CA LEU A 41 -6.63 -14.30 -5.37
C LEU A 41 -7.99 -13.81 -4.86
N LYS A 42 -8.85 -13.29 -5.75
CA LYS A 42 -10.23 -12.91 -5.42
C LYS A 42 -11.09 -14.05 -4.86
N ASN A 43 -10.73 -15.30 -5.16
CA ASN A 43 -11.46 -16.49 -4.75
C ASN A 43 -10.79 -17.18 -3.55
N GLN A 44 -9.74 -16.60 -2.99
CA GLN A 44 -9.01 -17.14 -1.85
C GLN A 44 -9.36 -16.36 -0.58
N VAL A 45 -9.30 -17.04 0.55
CA VAL A 45 -9.35 -16.40 1.86
C VAL A 45 -7.92 -16.04 2.23
N LEU A 46 -7.60 -14.75 2.19
CA LEU A 46 -6.28 -14.24 2.52
C LEU A 46 -6.25 -13.74 3.96
N GLU A 47 -5.19 -14.10 4.67
CA GLU A 47 -4.89 -13.62 6.02
C GLU A 47 -3.86 -12.49 5.97
N GLU A 48 -3.68 -11.82 7.11
CA GLU A 48 -2.75 -10.69 7.27
C GLU A 48 -1.31 -11.02 6.81
N ARG A 49 -0.84 -12.24 7.09
CA ARG A 49 0.47 -12.73 6.65
C ARG A 49 0.58 -12.89 5.13
N ASP A 50 -0.53 -13.22 4.45
CA ASP A 50 -0.55 -13.43 3.01
C ASP A 50 -0.44 -12.10 2.28
N PHE A 51 -1.13 -11.07 2.78
CA PHE A 51 -0.98 -9.71 2.26
C PHE A 51 0.47 -9.21 2.40
N LYS A 52 1.11 -9.41 3.56
CA LYS A 52 2.55 -9.10 3.75
C LYS A 52 3.41 -9.83 2.72
N HIS A 53 3.19 -11.13 2.57
CA HIS A 53 3.93 -11.97 1.64
C HIS A 53 3.82 -11.45 0.20
N TYR A 54 2.60 -11.18 -0.28
CA TYR A 54 2.40 -10.69 -1.64
C TYR A 54 2.98 -9.29 -1.87
N ILE A 55 2.82 -8.36 -0.92
CA ILE A 55 3.39 -7.02 -1.05
C ILE A 55 4.92 -7.07 -1.19
N LEU A 56 5.59 -7.91 -0.39
CA LEU A 56 7.04 -8.11 -0.47
C LEU A 56 7.45 -8.87 -1.73
N GLY A 57 6.61 -9.79 -2.21
CA GLY A 57 6.88 -10.60 -3.39
C GLY A 57 6.81 -9.79 -4.69
N HIS A 58 5.87 -8.85 -4.81
CA HIS A 58 5.78 -8.02 -6.01
C HIS A 58 5.14 -6.66 -5.73
N TYR A 59 5.81 -5.58 -6.14
CA TYR A 59 5.40 -4.18 -5.94
C TYR A 59 3.95 -3.88 -6.39
N THR A 60 3.41 -4.66 -7.33
CA THR A 60 2.06 -4.45 -7.89
C THR A 60 0.96 -4.61 -6.85
N PHE A 61 1.26 -5.39 -5.82
CA PHE A 61 0.38 -5.65 -4.70
C PHE A 61 0.38 -4.53 -3.66
N LEU A 62 1.30 -3.57 -3.71
CA LEU A 62 1.19 -2.35 -2.91
C LEU A 62 0.24 -1.36 -3.61
N SER A 63 -0.76 -0.88 -2.87
CA SER A 63 -1.65 0.20 -3.29
C SER A 63 -0.84 1.47 -3.51
N ARG A 64 -1.10 2.19 -4.61
CA ARG A 64 -0.30 3.35 -5.02
C ARG A 64 -1.17 4.54 -5.43
N PRO A 65 -0.74 5.78 -5.16
CA PRO A 65 0.45 6.14 -4.37
C PRO A 65 0.27 5.83 -2.87
N VAL A 66 1.38 5.69 -2.14
CA VAL A 66 1.41 5.75 -0.67
C VAL A 66 2.11 7.04 -0.29
N ILE A 67 1.47 7.87 0.53
CA ILE A 67 1.99 9.17 0.96
C ILE A 67 1.99 9.17 2.48
N ILE A 68 3.11 9.54 3.11
CA ILE A 68 3.22 9.65 4.57
C ILE A 68 3.59 11.10 4.92
N ILE A 69 2.81 11.73 5.79
CA ILE A 69 3.00 13.12 6.25
C ILE A 69 2.77 13.18 7.76
N ASN A 70 3.76 13.61 8.55
CA ASN A 70 3.65 13.79 10.01
C ASN A 70 3.02 12.59 10.73
N ASN A 71 3.50 11.37 10.44
CA ASN A 71 2.98 10.10 10.98
C ASN A 71 1.54 9.75 10.57
N GLU A 72 0.99 10.38 9.53
CA GLU A 72 -0.27 9.94 8.90
C GLU A 72 0.02 9.33 7.52
N ILE A 73 -0.61 8.20 7.22
CA ILE A 73 -0.49 7.53 5.93
C ILE A 73 -1.74 7.71 5.08
N PHE A 74 -1.54 7.92 3.79
CA PHE A 74 -2.56 8.10 2.78
C PHE A 74 -2.30 7.11 1.65
N ILE A 75 -3.29 6.24 1.41
CA ILE A 75 -3.13 5.11 0.49
C ILE A 75 -4.08 5.29 -0.70
N GLY A 76 -3.53 5.18 -1.90
CA GLY A 76 -4.25 5.31 -3.16
C GLY A 76 -4.54 6.76 -3.57
N ASN A 77 -5.18 6.90 -4.73
CA ASN A 77 -5.51 8.18 -5.36
C ASN A 77 -7.01 8.49 -5.36
N SER A 78 -7.75 7.96 -4.37
CA SER A 78 -9.19 8.25 -4.27
C SER A 78 -9.41 9.76 -4.06
N LYS A 79 -10.55 10.29 -4.50
CA LYS A 79 -10.90 11.72 -4.31
C LYS A 79 -10.76 12.13 -2.84
N LYS A 80 -11.27 11.29 -1.93
CA LYS A 80 -11.16 11.47 -0.47
C LYS A 80 -9.69 11.52 -0.01
N THR A 81 -8.86 10.60 -0.49
CA THR A 81 -7.42 10.55 -0.13
C THR A 81 -6.71 11.82 -0.57
N ILE A 82 -6.94 12.27 -1.82
CA ILE A 82 -6.30 13.46 -2.36
C ILE A 82 -6.74 14.73 -1.63
N GLU A 83 -8.02 14.86 -1.29
CA GLU A 83 -8.54 15.98 -0.49
C GLU A 83 -7.89 16.02 0.90
N ALA A 84 -7.76 14.87 1.57
CA ALA A 84 -7.11 14.78 2.87
C ALA A 84 -5.62 15.15 2.82
N VAL A 85 -4.90 14.67 1.80
CA VAL A 85 -3.49 15.05 1.57
C VAL A 85 -3.35 16.56 1.35
N LYS A 86 -4.20 17.17 0.51
CA LYS A 86 -4.18 18.62 0.27
C LYS A 86 -4.42 19.41 1.55
N ALA A 87 -5.38 19.00 2.37
CA ALA A 87 -5.67 19.64 3.65
C ALA A 87 -4.48 19.54 4.63
N LYS A 88 -3.66 18.49 4.53
CA LYS A 88 -2.47 18.31 5.38
C LYS A 88 -1.26 19.12 4.92
N ILE A 89 -1.06 19.26 3.61
CA ILE A 89 0.06 20.01 3.03
C ILE A 89 -0.15 21.53 3.15
N ASN A 90 -1.40 22.00 3.05
CA ASN A 90 -1.72 23.43 3.11
C ASN A 90 -1.87 23.98 4.54
N LYS A 91 -1.44 23.23 5.55
CA LYS A 91 -1.54 23.58 6.97
C LYS A 91 -0.16 23.92 7.51
#